data_AF-L7FQC7-F1
#
_entry.id   AF-L7FQC7-F1
#
_cell.length_a   1.000
_cell.length_b   1.000
_cell.length_c   1.000
_cell.angle_alpha   90.00
_cell.angle_beta   90.00
_cell.angle_gamma   90.00
#
_symmetry.space_group_name_H-M   'P 1'
#
loop_
_entity.id
_entity.type
_entity.pdbx_description
1 polymer ?
#
loop_
_entity_poly.entity_id
_entity_poly.type
_entity_poly.pdbx_seq_one_letter_code
_entity_poly.pdbx_strand_id
1 'polypeptide(L)'
;MRTLIFLSFTVFIAFSASSDECLTTVDKCTSCKTDDPTKCEACEEGYYVKDEKCTACSDNCYICTDANTCYICKIGYYKDDKSCKKCSTGCSKCTA
;
A
#
# COMPACT_ATOMS: atom_id res chain seq x y z
N MET A 1 33.76 -38.64 -10.80
CA MET A 1 34.40 -37.82 -11.84
C MET A 1 33.84 -38.22 -13.19
N ARG A 2 32.96 -37.42 -13.76
CA ARG A 2 32.73 -37.39 -15.21
C ARG A 2 31.97 -36.13 -15.54
N THR A 3 32.76 -35.26 -16.13
CA THR A 3 32.48 -33.93 -16.66
C THR A 3 31.67 -34.02 -17.96
N LEU A 4 31.24 -32.83 -18.39
CA LEU A 4 30.91 -32.40 -19.75
C LEU A 4 29.44 -32.53 -20.18
N ILE A 5 28.79 -31.56 -20.83
CA ILE A 5 29.02 -30.14 -21.16
C ILE A 5 27.66 -29.68 -21.73
N PHE A 6 27.24 -28.45 -21.35
CA PHE A 6 26.46 -27.46 -22.08
C PHE A 6 25.78 -27.85 -23.42
N LEU A 7 24.47 -27.56 -23.54
CA LEU A 7 23.91 -26.57 -24.49
C LEU A 7 22.37 -26.61 -24.53
N SER A 8 21.77 -25.44 -24.28
CA SER A 8 20.54 -24.91 -24.90
C SER A 8 19.18 -25.00 -24.16
N PHE A 9 18.56 -23.80 -24.01
CA PHE A 9 17.18 -23.48 -23.65
C PHE A 9 16.78 -23.84 -22.20
N THR A 10 16.93 -23.00 -21.17
CA THR A 10 16.34 -21.66 -21.01
C THR A 10 17.08 -20.87 -19.93
N VAL A 11 17.82 -19.84 -20.34
CA VAL A 11 17.66 -18.54 -19.67
C VAL A 11 16.15 -18.20 -19.73
N PHE A 12 15.56 -17.51 -18.74
CA PHE A 12 14.10 -17.35 -18.46
C PHE A 12 13.59 -18.45 -17.52
N ILE A 13 13.60 -18.28 -16.20
CA ILE A 13 12.86 -17.25 -15.47
C ILE A 13 13.59 -16.96 -14.16
N ALA A 14 13.70 -15.69 -13.82
CA ALA A 14 14.20 -15.20 -12.54
C ALA A 14 13.44 -15.87 -11.39
N PHE A 15 14.05 -16.86 -10.75
CA PHE A 15 13.64 -17.34 -9.43
C PHE A 15 14.39 -16.53 -8.37
N SER A 16 14.20 -15.22 -8.38
CA SER A 16 14.36 -14.43 -7.16
C SER A 16 13.05 -14.55 -6.39
N ALA A 17 12.83 -15.70 -5.75
CA ALA A 17 11.91 -15.75 -4.62
C ALA A 17 12.60 -14.99 -3.46
N SER A 18 12.53 -13.66 -3.49
CA SER A 18 12.73 -12.86 -2.28
C SER A 18 11.51 -13.08 -1.42
N SER A 19 11.71 -13.67 -0.25
CA SER A 19 10.69 -14.01 0.72
C SER A 19 10.07 -12.79 1.42
N ASP A 20 9.96 -11.63 0.76
CA ASP A 20 9.52 -10.37 1.39
C ASP A 20 8.96 -9.30 0.43
N GLU A 21 8.85 -9.54 -0.88
CA GLU A 21 8.36 -8.50 -1.81
C GLU A 21 7.10 -8.94 -2.57
N CYS A 22 6.04 -8.15 -2.40
CA CYS A 22 4.83 -8.19 -3.21
C CYS A 22 5.14 -8.28 -4.71
N LEU A 23 4.27 -8.93 -5.48
CA LEU A 23 4.39 -8.85 -6.94
C LEU A 23 4.28 -7.37 -7.35
N THR A 24 5.13 -6.93 -8.27
CA THR A 24 5.23 -5.52 -8.71
C THR A 24 3.95 -4.93 -9.31
N THR A 25 2.91 -5.74 -9.49
CA THR A 25 1.58 -5.35 -9.97
C THR A 25 0.63 -4.90 -8.86
N VAL A 26 1.00 -5.09 -7.58
CA VAL A 26 0.15 -4.71 -6.45
C VAL A 26 0.51 -3.29 -6.01
N ASP A 27 -0.06 -2.32 -6.72
CA ASP A 27 0.19 -0.90 -6.46
C ASP A 27 -0.17 -0.53 -5.02
N LYS A 28 0.71 0.27 -4.39
CA LYS A 28 0.48 0.88 -3.07
C LYS A 28 0.34 -0.10 -1.92
N CYS A 29 0.85 -1.32 -2.10
CA CYS A 29 0.89 -2.36 -1.09
C CYS A 29 2.24 -2.38 -0.37
N THR A 30 2.19 -2.50 0.96
CA THR A 30 3.37 -2.63 1.84
C THR A 30 3.60 -4.05 2.29
N SER A 31 2.55 -4.89 2.34
CA SER A 31 2.67 -6.33 2.58
C SER A 31 1.60 -7.12 1.84
N CYS A 32 2.01 -8.26 1.28
CA CYS A 32 1.13 -9.15 0.53
C CYS A 32 0.87 -10.45 1.30
N LYS A 33 -0.21 -11.13 0.92
CA LYS A 33 -0.53 -12.44 1.47
C LYS A 33 0.56 -13.45 1.13
N THR A 34 0.94 -14.27 2.11
CA THR A 34 1.96 -15.32 1.94
C THR A 34 1.52 -16.41 0.95
N ASP A 35 0.22 -16.70 0.85
CA ASP A 35 -0.34 -17.70 -0.06
C ASP A 35 -0.69 -17.15 -1.45
N ASP A 36 -0.75 -15.83 -1.61
CA ASP A 36 -1.03 -15.16 -2.88
C ASP A 36 -0.39 -13.77 -2.94
N PRO A 37 0.81 -13.62 -3.55
CA PRO A 37 1.53 -12.35 -3.62
C PRO A 37 0.88 -11.31 -4.54
N THR A 38 -0.27 -11.64 -5.17
CA THR A 38 -1.09 -10.68 -5.92
C THR A 38 -2.13 -9.97 -5.05
N LYS A 39 -2.27 -10.39 -3.79
CA LYS A 39 -3.25 -9.88 -2.81
C LYS A 39 -2.55 -9.12 -1.70
N CYS A 40 -3.08 -7.95 -1.39
CA CYS A 40 -2.52 -7.06 -0.40
C CYS A 40 -3.15 -7.25 0.98
N GLU A 41 -2.32 -7.28 2.02
CA GLU A 41 -2.72 -7.32 3.44
C GLU A 41 -2.56 -5.96 4.14
N ALA A 42 -1.57 -5.17 3.72
CA ALA A 42 -1.36 -3.82 4.25
C ALA A 42 -0.98 -2.85 3.13
N CYS A 43 -1.50 -1.63 3.21
CA CYS A 43 -1.30 -0.61 2.21
C CYS A 43 -0.39 0.51 2.72
N GLU A 44 0.17 1.28 1.78
CA GLU A 44 0.81 2.56 2.08
C GLU A 44 -0.18 3.51 2.80
N GLU A 45 0.35 4.45 3.57
CA GLU A 45 -0.47 5.52 4.15
C GLU A 45 -1.21 6.31 3.05
N GLY A 46 -2.43 6.74 3.35
CA GLY A 46 -3.36 7.30 2.37
C GLY A 46 -4.12 6.25 1.56
N TYR A 47 -3.95 4.95 1.84
CA TYR A 47 -4.72 3.85 1.27
C TYR A 47 -5.22 2.91 2.37
N TYR A 48 -6.31 2.20 2.08
CA TYR A 48 -6.84 1.12 2.91
C TYR A 48 -7.10 -0.12 2.06
N VAL A 49 -7.14 -1.28 2.72
CA VAL A 49 -7.41 -2.56 2.04
C VAL A 49 -8.90 -2.68 1.74
N LYS A 50 -9.23 -2.88 0.47
CA LYS A 50 -10.56 -3.21 -0.03
C LYS A 50 -10.45 -4.27 -1.10
N ASP A 51 -11.18 -5.37 -0.94
CA ASP A 51 -11.16 -6.50 -1.88
C ASP A 51 -9.72 -6.98 -2.19
N GLU A 52 -8.89 -7.06 -1.14
CA GLU A 52 -7.49 -7.50 -1.20
C GLU A 52 -6.58 -6.58 -2.04
N LYS A 53 -7.02 -5.34 -2.28
CA LYS A 53 -6.29 -4.29 -3.03
C LYS A 53 -6.26 -2.98 -2.25
N CYS A 54 -5.29 -2.14 -2.55
CA CYS A 54 -5.17 -0.82 -1.94
C CYS A 54 -6.06 0.20 -2.64
N THR A 55 -7.04 0.73 -1.90
CA THR A 55 -7.93 1.80 -2.35
C THR A 55 -7.58 3.08 -1.62
N ALA A 56 -7.52 4.20 -2.34
CA ALA A 56 -7.20 5.48 -1.75
C ALA A 56 -8.21 5.89 -0.67
N CYS A 57 -7.72 6.51 0.40
CA CYS A 57 -8.52 7.18 1.39
C CYS A 57 -9.29 8.38 0.78
N SER A 58 -10.30 8.85 1.51
CA SER A 58 -10.98 10.10 1.17
C SER A 58 -10.04 11.30 1.18
N ASP A 59 -10.45 12.37 0.50
CA ASP A 59 -9.64 13.57 0.35
C ASP A 59 -9.18 14.13 1.69
N ASN A 60 -7.92 14.60 1.71
CA ASN A 60 -7.27 15.18 2.89
C ASN A 60 -7.10 14.23 4.08
N CYS A 61 -7.39 12.94 3.90
CA CYS A 61 -7.09 11.91 4.88
C CYS A 61 -5.68 11.34 4.69
N TYR A 62 -4.97 11.16 5.81
CA TYR A 62 -3.64 10.55 5.88
C TYR A 62 -3.74 9.07 6.27
N ILE A 63 -4.59 8.72 7.24
CA ILE A 63 -4.88 7.33 7.62
C ILE A 63 -6.39 7.15 7.67
N CYS A 64 -6.93 6.18 6.93
CA CYS A 64 -8.34 5.80 6.95
C CYS A 64 -8.51 4.30 7.19
N THR A 65 -9.70 3.89 7.63
CA THR A 65 -10.08 2.48 7.78
C THR A 65 -10.98 1.98 6.65
N ASP A 66 -11.67 2.91 5.98
CA ASP A 66 -12.55 2.66 4.85
C ASP A 66 -12.70 3.96 4.03
N ALA A 67 -13.51 3.91 2.96
CA ALA A 67 -13.75 5.05 2.07
C ALA A 67 -14.30 6.30 2.78
N ASN A 68 -14.96 6.15 3.92
CA ASN A 68 -15.73 7.19 4.60
C ASN A 68 -15.19 7.55 5.98
N THR A 69 -14.25 6.76 6.53
CA THR A 69 -13.76 6.93 7.90
C THR A 69 -12.28 7.29 7.90
N CYS A 70 -12.00 8.58 8.14
CA CYS A 70 -10.65 9.08 8.35
C CYS A 70 -10.26 9.07 9.83
N TYR A 71 -9.10 8.51 10.14
CA TYR A 71 -8.51 8.47 11.48
C TYR A 71 -7.51 9.61 11.70
N ILE A 72 -6.63 9.88 10.73
CA ILE A 72 -5.66 10.98 10.78
C ILE A 72 -5.81 11.84 9.54
N CYS A 73 -5.95 13.15 9.72
CA CYS A 73 -6.00 14.12 8.62
C CYS A 73 -4.60 14.59 8.22
N LYS A 74 -4.44 14.98 6.95
CA LYS A 74 -3.21 15.61 6.44
C LYS A 74 -2.96 16.95 7.15
N ILE A 75 -1.71 17.42 7.11
CA ILE A 75 -1.32 18.73 7.68
C ILE A 75 -2.21 19.83 7.11
N GLY A 76 -2.65 20.76 7.98
CA GLY A 76 -3.59 21.82 7.63
C GLY A 76 -5.06 21.39 7.64
N TYR A 77 -5.38 20.17 8.08
CA TYR A 77 -6.72 19.67 8.30
C TYR A 77 -6.87 19.06 9.70
N TYR A 78 -8.09 19.04 10.21
CA TYR A 78 -8.45 18.44 11.49
C TYR A 78 -9.61 17.45 11.31
N LYS A 79 -9.67 16.47 12.21
CA LYS A 79 -10.71 15.45 12.23
C LYS A 79 -12.01 16.05 12.76
N ASP A 80 -13.04 16.01 11.92
CA ASP A 80 -14.41 16.34 12.28
C ASP A 80 -15.30 15.13 11.98
N ASP A 81 -15.72 14.47 13.06
CA ASP A 81 -16.33 13.13 13.03
C ASP A 81 -15.47 12.12 12.23
N LYS A 82 -15.92 11.73 11.03
CA LYS A 82 -15.24 10.78 10.13
C LYS A 82 -14.49 11.45 8.99
N SER A 83 -14.57 12.77 8.88
CA SER A 83 -14.05 13.56 7.77
C SER A 83 -12.93 14.50 8.20
N CYS A 84 -12.24 15.06 7.21
CA CYS A 84 -11.20 16.06 7.44
C CYS A 84 -11.67 17.44 6.98
N LYS A 85 -11.69 18.39 7.91
CA LYS A 85 -12.00 19.80 7.63
C LYS A 85 -10.74 20.63 7.61
N LYS A 86 -10.69 21.63 6.74
CA LYS A 86 -9.53 22.50 6.56
C LYS A 86 -9.38 23.42 7.78
N CYS A 87 -8.16 23.59 8.26
CA CYS A 87 -7.82 24.61 9.23
C CYS A 87 -7.95 26.01 8.63
N SER A 88 -8.08 27.02 9.50
CA SER A 88 -7.90 28.42 9.13
C SER A 88 -6.54 28.65 8.46
N THR A 89 -6.48 29.59 7.52
CA THR A 89 -5.26 29.92 6.78
C THR A 89 -4.10 30.21 7.73
N GLY A 90 -2.94 29.57 7.49
CA GLY A 90 -1.74 29.71 8.30
C GLY A 90 -1.61 28.72 9.46
N CYS A 91 -2.64 27.90 9.74
CA CYS A 91 -2.57 26.87 10.76
C CYS A 91 -2.20 25.50 10.17
N SER A 92 -1.10 24.89 10.64
CA SER A 92 -0.69 23.53 10.26
C SER A 92 -1.36 22.44 11.10
N LYS A 93 -1.86 22.78 12.29
CA LYS A 93 -2.60 21.91 13.22
C LYS A 93 -3.73 22.72 13.86
N CYS A 94 -4.92 22.14 13.93
CA CYS A 94 -6.09 22.71 14.59
C CYS A 94 -7.02 21.58 15.06
N THR A 95 -8.06 21.91 15.83
CA THR A 95 -9.07 20.95 16.33
C THR A 95 -10.47 21.46 16.03
N ALA A 96 -11.48 20.58 16.14
CA ALA A 96 -12.89 20.93 16.04
C ALA A 96 -13.33 21.87 17.16
#